data_AF-H5V769-F1
#
_entry.id   AF-H5V769-F1
#
_cell.length_a   1.000
_cell.length_b   1.000
_cell.length_c   1.000
_cell.angle_alpha   90.00
_cell.angle_beta   90.00
_cell.angle_gamma   90.00
#
_symmetry.space_group_name_H-M   'P 1'
#
loop_
_entity.id
_entity.type
_entity.pdbx_description
1 polymer ?
#
loop_
_entity_poly.entity_id
_entity_poly.type
_entity_poly.pdbx_seq_one_letter_code
_entity_poly.pdbx_strand_id
1 'polypeptide(L)'
;MSTLSASSRARGEWISSILQTVLNLGLLSLGLILVIFLGKETLHLADVLFSPVQASKYELVEGLVVYFLYFEFIALIVKYFQSGYHFPLRYFIYIGITAIVRLIIVDHKSPMDVLIYSGAILLLVITLWLCNSKRLKRE
;
A
#
# COMPACT_ATOMS: atom_id res chain seq x y z
N MET A 1 -24.24 31.17 26.25
CA MET A 1 -23.66 29.80 26.14
C MET A 1 -23.62 29.32 24.67
N SER A 2 -23.21 30.18 23.71
CA SER A 2 -23.21 29.86 22.27
C SER A 2 -21.93 30.28 21.54
N THR A 3 -21.04 31.03 22.20
CA THR A 3 -19.80 31.58 21.60
C THR A 3 -18.56 30.70 21.82
N LEU A 4 -18.57 29.81 22.82
CA LEU A 4 -17.44 28.92 23.12
C LEU A 4 -17.31 27.71 22.17
N SER A 5 -18.38 27.35 21.45
CA SER A 5 -18.35 26.21 20.50
C SER A 5 -17.90 26.59 19.08
N ALA A 6 -17.80 27.89 18.75
CA ALA A 6 -17.37 28.35 17.43
C ALA A 6 -15.83 28.33 17.29
N SER A 7 -15.10 28.72 18.35
CA SER A 7 -13.63 28.77 18.38
C SER A 7 -12.97 27.38 18.39
N SER A 8 -13.58 26.37 19.01
CA SER A 8 -13.05 25.00 19.01
C SER A 8 -13.18 24.32 17.65
N ARG A 9 -14.27 24.56 16.92
CA ARG A 9 -14.50 24.06 15.55
C ARG A 9 -13.50 24.64 14.55
N ALA A 10 -13.28 25.96 14.59
CA ALA A 10 -12.31 26.65 13.73
C ALA A 10 -10.86 26.16 13.94
N ARG A 11 -10.46 25.87 15.19
CA ARG A 11 -9.13 25.30 15.48
C ARG A 11 -8.97 23.87 14.96
N GLY A 12 -10.01 23.05 15.07
CA GLY A 12 -9.99 21.68 14.54
C GLY A 12 -9.87 21.64 13.01
N GLU A 13 -10.62 22.47 12.31
CA GLU A 13 -10.55 22.60 10.85
C GLU A 13 -9.17 23.07 10.37
N TRP A 14 -8.56 24.02 11.07
CA TRP A 14 -7.23 24.52 10.74
C TRP A 14 -6.13 23.47 10.93
N ILE A 15 -6.17 22.71 12.04
CA ILE A 15 -5.23 21.61 12.29
C ILE A 15 -5.38 20.52 11.24
N SER A 16 -6.62 20.14 10.91
CA SER A 16 -6.91 19.16 9.85
C SER A 16 -6.33 19.60 8.51
N SER A 17 -6.53 20.87 8.13
CA SER A 17 -6.00 21.40 6.87
C SER A 17 -4.47 21.41 6.81
N ILE A 18 -3.79 21.71 7.91
CA ILE A 18 -2.32 21.67 7.98
C ILE A 18 -1.84 20.23 7.85
N LEU A 19 -2.42 19.30 8.64
CA LEU A 19 -2.04 17.89 8.61
C LEU A 19 -2.27 17.29 7.22
N GLN A 20 -3.38 17.63 6.57
CA GLN A 20 -3.68 17.23 5.20
C GLN A 20 -2.62 17.72 4.21
N THR A 21 -2.19 18.98 4.35
CA THR A 21 -1.16 19.57 3.48
C THR A 21 0.18 18.86 3.65
N VAL A 22 0.58 18.60 4.90
CA VAL A 22 1.81 17.86 5.22
C VAL A 22 1.75 16.43 4.68
N LEU A 23 0.61 15.75 4.84
CA LEU A 23 0.38 14.39 4.35
C LEU A 23 0.46 14.33 2.81
N ASN A 24 -0.19 15.27 2.12
CA ASN A 24 -0.16 15.35 0.65
C ASN A 24 1.26 15.59 0.13
N LEU A 25 2.01 16.49 0.77
CA LEU A 25 3.39 16.78 0.38
C LEU A 25 4.31 15.57 0.61
N GLY A 26 4.12 14.85 1.72
CA GLY A 26 4.83 13.61 2.02
C GLY A 26 4.49 12.47 1.04
N LEU A 27 3.23 12.33 0.65
CA LEU A 27 2.81 11.33 -0.34
C LEU A 27 3.35 11.62 -1.73
N LEU A 28 3.42 12.90 -2.11
CA LEU A 28 3.97 13.32 -3.39
C LEU A 28 5.48 13.06 -3.46
N SER A 29 6.23 13.41 -2.41
CA SER A 29 7.67 13.13 -2.35
C SER A 29 7.95 11.62 -2.33
N LEU A 30 7.18 10.85 -1.56
CA LEU A 30 7.27 9.39 -1.54
C LEU A 30 6.98 8.78 -2.92
N GLY A 31 5.92 9.24 -3.60
CA GLY A 31 5.58 8.77 -4.94
C GLY A 31 6.70 9.02 -5.94
N LEU A 32 7.34 10.19 -5.89
CA LEU A 32 8.48 10.50 -6.74
C LEU A 32 9.68 9.57 -6.48
N ILE A 33 10.01 9.34 -5.21
CA ILE A 33 11.10 8.42 -4.83
C ILE A 33 10.83 7.00 -5.34
N LEU A 34 9.59 6.51 -5.16
CA LEU A 34 9.19 5.18 -5.60
C LEU A 34 9.27 5.03 -7.12
N VAL A 35 8.86 6.05 -7.89
CA VAL A 35 8.98 6.02 -9.36
C VAL A 35 10.45 5.94 -9.80
N ILE A 36 11.35 6.68 -9.13
CA ILE A 36 12.79 6.61 -9.42
C ILE A 36 13.34 5.22 -9.09
N PHE A 37 12.98 4.65 -7.93
CA PHE A 37 13.41 3.30 -7.53
C PHE A 37 12.86 2.23 -8.46
N LEU A 38 11.60 2.34 -8.88
CA LEU A 38 10.99 1.46 -9.87
C LEU A 38 11.77 1.47 -11.19
N GLY A 39 12.18 2.66 -11.66
CA GLY A 39 13.01 2.79 -12.86
C GLY A 39 14.38 2.13 -12.71
N LYS A 40 15.05 2.32 -11.57
CA LYS A 40 16.34 1.67 -11.28
C LYS A 40 16.21 0.14 -11.24
N GLU A 41 15.18 -0.36 -10.57
CA GLU A 41 14.92 -1.81 -10.46
C GLU A 41 14.57 -2.40 -11.84
N THR A 42 13.88 -1.66 -12.70
CA THR A 42 13.61 -2.08 -14.10
C THR A 42 14.90 -2.32 -14.87
N LEU A 43 15.87 -1.40 -14.76
CA LEU A 43 17.16 -1.53 -15.44
C LEU A 43 17.97 -2.71 -14.88
N HIS A 44 17.94 -2.90 -13.55
CA HIS A 44 18.59 -4.03 -12.88
C HIS A 44 18.02 -5.38 -13.36
N LEU A 45 16.69 -5.53 -13.34
CA LEU A 45 16.01 -6.73 -13.83
C LEU A 45 16.28 -6.99 -15.32
N ALA A 46 16.36 -5.94 -16.14
CA ALA A 46 16.70 -6.07 -17.56
C ALA A 46 18.13 -6.60 -17.74
N ASP A 47 19.11 -6.06 -17.02
CA ASP A 47 20.50 -6.50 -17.09
C ASP A 47 20.68 -7.97 -16.66
N VAL A 48 19.99 -8.36 -15.58
CA VAL A 48 19.95 -9.76 -15.10
C VAL A 48 19.31 -10.70 -16.13
N LEU A 49 18.30 -10.24 -16.88
CA LEU A 49 17.61 -11.03 -17.90
C LEU A 49 18.48 -11.26 -19.16
N PHE A 50 19.27 -10.26 -19.57
CA PHE A 50 20.09 -10.32 -20.78
C PHE A 50 21.51 -10.84 -20.54
N SER A 51 21.96 -10.92 -19.29
CA SER A 51 23.24 -11.53 -18.93
C SER A 51 23.19 -13.06 -19.12
N PRO A 52 24.05 -13.66 -19.98
CA PRO A 52 24.03 -15.09 -20.29
C PRO A 52 24.61 -15.98 -19.17
N VAL A 53 24.95 -15.40 -18.03
CA VAL A 53 25.46 -16.11 -16.86
C VAL A 53 24.25 -16.44 -16.01
N GLN A 54 24.00 -17.74 -15.81
CA GLN A 54 23.12 -18.43 -14.84
C GLN A 54 22.70 -17.59 -13.62
N ALA A 55 22.00 -16.47 -13.83
CA ALA A 55 21.48 -15.63 -12.79
C ALA A 55 20.50 -16.52 -12.03
N SER A 56 20.79 -16.70 -10.75
CA SER A 56 19.99 -17.56 -9.90
C SER A 56 18.54 -17.12 -10.07
N LYS A 57 17.65 -18.01 -10.54
CA LYS A 57 16.22 -17.69 -10.73
C LYS A 57 15.61 -17.02 -9.48
N TYR A 58 16.19 -17.28 -8.31
CA TYR A 58 15.88 -16.62 -7.05
C TYR A 58 16.09 -15.09 -7.07
N GLU A 59 17.20 -14.59 -7.61
CA GLU A 59 17.51 -13.16 -7.66
C GLU A 59 16.53 -12.40 -8.56
N LEU A 60 16.13 -13.02 -9.68
CA LEU A 60 15.13 -12.44 -10.59
C LEU A 60 13.72 -12.43 -9.97
N VAL A 61 13.34 -13.49 -9.25
CA VAL A 61 12.06 -13.54 -8.52
C VAL A 61 12.04 -12.53 -7.38
N GLU A 62 13.14 -12.40 -6.64
CA GLU A 62 13.28 -11.42 -5.57
C GLU A 62 13.15 -9.98 -6.09
N GLY A 63 13.89 -9.62 -7.15
CA GLY A 63 13.78 -8.32 -7.79
C GLY A 63 12.39 -8.03 -8.36
N LEU A 64 11.72 -9.04 -8.94
CA LEU A 64 10.35 -8.91 -9.44
C LEU A 64 9.35 -8.60 -8.31
N VAL A 65 9.52 -9.21 -7.14
CA VAL A 65 8.63 -8.97 -5.99
C VAL A 65 8.83 -7.56 -5.43
N VAL A 66 10.08 -7.08 -5.36
CA VAL A 66 10.40 -5.69 -4.99
C VAL A 66 9.83 -4.70 -6.01
N TYR A 67 9.97 -4.99 -7.30
CA TYR A 67 9.39 -4.17 -8.38
C TYR A 67 7.87 -4.05 -8.23
N PHE A 68 7.19 -5.17 -8.02
CA PHE A 68 5.74 -5.17 -7.82
C PHE A 68 5.36 -4.40 -6.56
N LEU A 69 6.19 -4.40 -5.50
CA LEU A 69 5.94 -3.65 -4.26
C LEU A 69 5.90 -2.15 -4.54
N TYR A 70 6.88 -1.63 -5.27
CA TYR A 70 6.90 -0.22 -5.67
C TYR A 70 5.67 0.15 -6.50
N PHE A 71 5.30 -0.68 -7.48
CA PHE A 71 4.09 -0.46 -8.28
C PHE A 71 2.82 -0.39 -7.41
N GLU A 72 2.69 -1.27 -6.43
CA GLU A 72 1.55 -1.33 -5.52
C GLU A 72 1.42 -0.09 -4.65
N PHE A 73 2.52 0.38 -4.07
CA PHE A 73 2.52 1.62 -3.28
C PHE A 73 2.23 2.85 -4.14
N ILE A 74 2.77 2.92 -5.37
CA ILE A 74 2.43 3.99 -6.31
C ILE A 74 0.92 3.97 -6.61
N ALA A 75 0.34 2.80 -6.86
CA ALA A 75 -1.10 2.67 -7.10
C ALA A 75 -1.94 3.14 -5.90
N LEU A 76 -1.49 2.87 -4.66
CA LEU A 76 -2.12 3.39 -3.44
C LEU A 76 -2.07 4.92 -3.40
N ILE A 77 -0.91 5.53 -3.66
CA ILE A 77 -0.74 6.99 -3.67
C ILE A 77 -1.65 7.62 -4.73
N VAL A 78 -1.69 7.07 -5.93
CA VAL A 78 -2.57 7.53 -7.01
C VAL A 78 -4.04 7.43 -6.58
N LYS A 79 -4.45 6.31 -5.97
CA LYS A 79 -5.83 6.11 -5.49
C LYS A 79 -6.21 7.08 -4.37
N TYR A 80 -5.27 7.41 -3.49
CA TYR A 80 -5.47 8.43 -2.46
C TYR A 80 -5.84 9.79 -3.06
N PHE A 81 -5.07 10.27 -4.06
CA PHE A 81 -5.38 11.53 -4.74
C PHE A 81 -6.68 11.44 -5.56
N GLN A 82 -6.94 10.32 -6.24
CA GLN A 82 -8.18 10.10 -6.99
C GLN A 82 -9.44 10.06 -6.12
N SER A 83 -9.32 9.68 -4.85
CA SER A 83 -10.45 9.54 -3.91
C SER A 83 -10.73 10.83 -3.14
N GLY A 84 -10.23 11.99 -3.60
CA GLY A 84 -10.45 13.28 -2.94
C GLY A 84 -9.70 13.44 -1.62
N TYR A 85 -8.46 12.91 -1.55
CA TYR A 85 -7.60 12.95 -0.36
C TYR A 85 -8.11 12.16 0.85
N HIS A 86 -9.09 11.28 0.63
CA HIS A 86 -9.56 10.32 1.61
C HIS A 86 -8.90 8.97 1.37
N PHE A 87 -8.34 8.34 2.41
CA PHE A 87 -7.80 6.99 2.29
C PHE A 87 -8.94 5.97 2.19
N PRO A 88 -9.13 5.30 1.04
CA PRO A 88 -10.24 4.39 0.89
C PRO A 88 -9.86 3.05 1.54
N LEU A 89 -10.42 2.78 2.73
CA LEU A 89 -10.07 1.64 3.58
C LEU A 89 -10.07 0.29 2.84
N ARG A 90 -10.99 0.11 1.88
CA ARG A 90 -11.06 -1.09 1.03
C ARG A 90 -9.78 -1.34 0.24
N TYR A 91 -9.17 -0.30 -0.32
CA TYR A 91 -7.92 -0.44 -1.06
C TYR A 91 -6.78 -0.77 -0.13
N PHE A 92 -6.73 -0.19 1.06
CA PHE A 92 -5.72 -0.56 2.05
C PHE A 92 -5.77 -2.07 2.39
N ILE A 93 -6.97 -2.64 2.53
CA ILE A 93 -7.15 -4.08 2.75
C ILE A 93 -6.69 -4.90 1.53
N TYR A 94 -7.02 -4.49 0.30
CA TYR A 94 -6.53 -5.17 -0.91
C TYR A 94 -5.01 -5.21 -0.98
N ILE A 95 -4.36 -4.07 -0.71
CA ILE A 95 -2.89 -3.93 -0.68
C ILE A 95 -2.30 -4.83 0.41
N GLY A 96 -2.92 -4.87 1.60
CA GLY A 96 -2.50 -5.77 2.68
C GLY A 96 -2.58 -7.26 2.31
N ILE A 97 -3.66 -7.68 1.64
CA ILE A 97 -3.80 -9.06 1.14
C ILE A 97 -2.67 -9.38 0.16
N THR A 98 -2.47 -8.51 -0.84
CA THR A 98 -1.47 -8.73 -1.87
C THR A 98 -0.03 -8.69 -1.32
N ALA A 99 0.24 -7.90 -0.27
CA ALA A 99 1.51 -7.89 0.44
C ALA A 99 1.78 -9.22 1.17
N ILE A 100 0.80 -9.78 1.88
CA ILE A 100 0.96 -11.07 2.57
C ILE A 100 1.11 -12.21 1.56
N VAL A 101 0.35 -12.18 0.45
CA VAL A 101 0.51 -13.17 -0.64
C VAL A 101 1.93 -13.12 -1.22
N ARG A 102 2.48 -11.93 -1.47
CA ARG A 102 3.86 -11.78 -1.92
C ARG A 102 4.88 -12.28 -0.91
N LEU A 103 4.66 -12.02 0.38
CA LEU A 103 5.54 -12.49 1.44
C LEU A 103 5.64 -14.02 1.42
N ILE A 104 4.51 -14.72 1.25
CA ILE A 104 4.48 -16.19 1.11
C ILE A 104 5.29 -16.65 -0.11
N ILE A 105 5.20 -15.96 -1.26
CA ILE A 105 5.91 -16.34 -2.49
C ILE A 105 7.43 -16.19 -2.35
N VAL A 106 7.92 -15.24 -1.55
CA VAL A 106 9.36 -15.01 -1.39
C VAL A 106 9.94 -15.82 -0.25
N ASP A 107 9.30 -15.82 0.92
CA ASP A 107 9.85 -16.40 2.14
C ASP A 107 9.20 -17.76 2.45
N HIS A 108 9.91 -18.84 2.12
CA HIS A 108 9.45 -20.22 2.32
C HIS A 108 10.32 -20.97 3.34
N LYS A 109 10.65 -20.35 4.48
CA LYS A 109 11.55 -20.95 5.48
C LYS A 109 10.89 -21.97 6.41
N SER A 110 9.60 -21.81 6.71
CA SER A 110 8.87 -22.71 7.59
C SER A 110 7.42 -22.90 7.14
N PRO A 111 6.91 -24.15 7.10
CA PRO A 111 5.51 -24.42 6.78
C PRO A 111 4.54 -23.83 7.81
N MET A 112 5.00 -23.55 9.04
CA MET A 112 4.17 -22.91 10.07
C MET A 112 3.89 -21.42 9.75
N ASP A 113 4.89 -20.70 9.23
CA ASP A 113 4.73 -19.28 8.90
C ASP A 113 3.74 -19.10 7.75
N VAL A 114 3.80 -19.98 6.75
CA VAL A 114 2.84 -20.02 5.64
C VAL A 114 1.41 -20.25 6.15
N LEU A 115 1.22 -21.10 7.17
CA LEU A 115 -0.09 -21.34 7.77
C LEU A 115 -0.62 -20.09 8.50
N ILE A 116 0.24 -19.40 9.25
CA ILE A 116 -0.11 -18.16 9.95
C ILE A 116 -0.47 -17.05 8.95
N TYR A 117 0.34 -16.85 7.91
CA TYR A 117 0.08 -15.86 6.86
C TYR A 117 -1.21 -16.17 6.08
N SER A 118 -1.48 -17.44 5.80
CA SER A 118 -2.76 -17.87 5.21
C SER A 118 -3.96 -17.56 6.12
N GLY A 119 -3.80 -17.75 7.43
CA GLY A 119 -4.79 -17.34 8.44
C GLY A 119 -5.02 -15.82 8.48
N ALA A 120 -3.95 -15.03 8.35
CA ALA A 120 -4.05 -13.57 8.26
C ALA A 120 -4.77 -13.11 6.99
N ILE A 121 -4.52 -13.75 5.84
CA ILE A 121 -5.27 -13.50 4.60
C ILE A 121 -6.76 -13.78 4.81
N LEU A 122 -7.12 -14.91 5.44
CA LEU A 122 -8.53 -15.22 5.76
C LEU A 122 -9.17 -14.13 6.62
N LEU A 123 -8.48 -13.62 7.64
CA LEU A 123 -8.96 -12.52 8.47
C LEU A 123 -9.17 -11.23 7.66
N LEU A 124 -8.24 -10.88 6.77
CA LEU A 124 -8.39 -9.71 5.89
C LEU A 124 -9.55 -9.86 4.91
N VAL A 125 -9.75 -11.06 4.34
CA VAL A 125 -10.87 -11.35 3.44
C VAL A 125 -12.20 -11.27 4.19
N ILE A 126 -12.29 -11.80 5.42
CA ILE A 126 -13.48 -11.65 6.28
C ILE A 126 -13.73 -10.17 6.59
N THR A 127 -12.68 -9.42 6.92
CA THR A 127 -12.77 -7.97 7.18
C THR A 127 -13.31 -7.22 5.96
N LEU A 128 -12.78 -7.53 4.77
CA LEU A 128 -13.25 -6.99 3.51
C LEU A 128 -14.72 -7.34 3.26
N TRP A 129 -15.10 -8.60 3.51
CA TRP A 129 -16.48 -9.06 3.38
C TRP A 129 -17.41 -8.30 4.32
N LEU A 130 -17.02 -8.10 5.58
CA LEU A 130 -17.80 -7.32 6.56
C LEU A 130 -17.91 -5.84 6.16
N CYS A 131 -16.82 -5.21 5.72
CA CYS A 131 -16.83 -3.83 5.24
C CYS A 131 -17.67 -3.65 3.96
N ASN A 132 -17.74 -4.69 3.10
CA ASN A 132 -18.47 -4.66 1.85
C ASN A 132 -19.94 -5.12 1.98
N SER A 133 -20.26 -5.94 2.98
CA SER A 133 -21.59 -6.52 3.19
C SER A 133 -22.55 -5.49 3.77
N LYS A 134 -23.14 -4.66 2.89
CA LYS A 134 -24.39 -3.86 2.99
C LYS A 134 -24.69 -3.03 4.25
N ARG A 135 -23.85 -3.02 5.30
CA ARG A 135 -24.04 -2.24 6.53
C ARG A 135 -23.46 -0.82 6.49
N LEU A 136 -22.71 -0.51 5.42
CA LEU A 136 -22.14 0.82 5.12
C LEU A 136 -22.60 1.32 3.73
N LYS A 137 -23.76 0.86 3.24
CA LYS A 137 -24.47 1.45 2.09
C LYS A 137 -25.67 2.31 2.52
N ARG A 138 -25.70 2.67 3.80
CA ARG A 138 -26.55 3.73 4.35
C ARG A 138 -25.61 4.77 4.94
N GLU A 139 -25.04 5.57 4.07
CA GLU A 139 -25.07 7.04 4.07
C GLU A 139 -24.57 7.52 2.71
#